data_AF-A0A3B9GR28-F1
#
_entry.id   AF-A0A3B9GR28-F1
#
_cell.length_a   1.000
_cell.length_b   1.000
_cell.length_c   1.000
_cell.angle_alpha   90.00
_cell.angle_beta   90.00
_cell.angle_gamma   90.00
#
_symmetry.space_group_name_H-M   'P 1'
#
loop_
_entity.id
_entity.type
_entity.pdbx_description
1 polymer ?
#
loop_
_entity_poly.entity_id
_entity_poly.type
_entity_poly.pdbx_seq_one_letter_code
_entity_poly.pdbx_strand_id
1 'polypeptide(L)' 'MIRDFWVKNYLSIRDKQELNFVAKGPSSELVIEVADGVFLYKLGILYGSNASGKSNMLIAMNEVFR' A
#
# COMPACT_ATOMS: atom_id res chain seq x y z
N MET A 1 11.06 -0.65 -3.33
CA MET A 1 9.74 -1.11 -2.82
C MET A 1 9.05 0.05 -2.13
N ILE A 2 7.72 0.06 -2.14
CA ILE A 2 6.93 1.10 -1.46
C ILE A 2 6.88 0.74 0.03
N ARG A 3 7.20 1.69 0.91
CA ARG A 3 7.07 1.54 2.37
C ARG A 3 5.64 1.85 2.81
N ASP A 4 5.14 3.00 2.42
CA ASP A 4 3.78 3.47 2.68
C ASP A 4 3.30 4.36 1.52
N PHE A 5 2.01 4.30 1.23
CA PHE A 5 1.33 5.15 0.26
C PHE A 5 -0.03 5.52 0.81
N TRP A 6 -0.45 6.77 0.67
CA TRP A 6 -1.75 7.20 1.13
C TRP A 6 -2.34 8.27 0.21
N VAL A 7 -3.66 8.35 0.24
CA VAL A 7 -4.42 9.37 -0.49
C VAL A 7 -5.55 9.90 0.37
N LYS A 8 -5.95 11.14 0.11
CA LYS A 8 -7.09 11.82 0.73
C LYS A 8 -7.67 12.77 -0.31
N ASN A 9 -8.99 12.93 -0.33
CA ASN A 9 -9.71 13.76 -1.31
C ASN A 9 -9.30 13.44 -2.77
N TYR A 10 -9.26 12.15 -3.13
CA TYR A 10 -8.88 11.68 -4.46
C TYR A 10 -9.97 10.77 -5.05
N LEU A 11 -10.59 11.18 -6.15
CA LEU A 11 -11.71 10.49 -6.79
C LEU A 11 -12.80 10.14 -5.74
N SER A 12 -13.09 8.86 -5.53
CA SER A 12 -14.08 8.40 -4.55
C SER A 12 -13.54 8.32 -3.11
N ILE A 13 -12.27 8.63 -2.86
CA ILE A 13 -11.64 8.54 -1.53
C ILE A 13 -11.68 9.92 -0.88
N ARG A 14 -12.60 10.09 0.08
CA ARG A 14 -12.75 11.33 0.85
C ARG A 14 -11.71 11.42 1.97
N ASP A 15 -11.75 10.47 2.91
CA ASP A 15 -10.86 10.45 4.08
C ASP A 15 -9.52 9.76 3.76
N LYS A 16 -8.52 9.94 4.63
CA LYS A 16 -7.20 9.34 4.43
C LYS A 16 -7.32 7.82 4.38
N GLN A 17 -6.89 7.21 3.29
CA GLN A 17 -6.67 5.77 3.18
C GLN A 17 -5.19 5.49 2.93
N GLU A 18 -4.65 4.47 3.61
CA GLU A 18 -3.22 4.16 3.62
C GLU A 18 -2.98 2.69 3.28
N LEU A 19 -1.98 2.45 2.43
CA LEU A 19 -1.33 1.16 2.22
C LEU A 19 0.03 1.19 2.90
N ASN A 20 0.16 0.39 3.95
CA ASN A 20 1.37 0.31 4.75
C ASN A 20 1.99 -1.08 4.59
N PHE A 21 3.22 -1.13 4.09
CA PHE A 21 3.96 -2.36 3.82
C PHE A 21 4.94 -2.71 4.93
N VAL A 22 5.03 -1.93 6.02
CA VAL A 22 5.95 -2.23 7.13
C VAL A 22 5.55 -3.55 7.78
N ALA A 23 6.47 -4.52 7.74
CA ALA A 23 6.29 -5.80 8.40
C ALA A 23 6.67 -5.71 9.87
N LYS A 24 5.99 -6.49 10.71
CA LYS A 24 6.27 -6.55 12.15
C LYS A 24 7.60 -7.26 12.50
N GLY A 25 8.22 -7.91 11.52
CA GLY A 25 9.47 -8.66 11.66
C GLY A 25 9.72 -9.60 10.48
N PRO A 26 10.82 -10.35 10.46
CA PRO A 26 11.27 -11.16 9.32
C PRO A 26 10.53 -12.50 9.14
N SER A 27 9.41 -12.72 9.82
CA SER A 27 8.86 -14.07 10.06
C SER A 27 8.11 -14.72 8.88
N SER A 28 8.42 -14.37 7.63
CA SER A 28 7.77 -14.95 6.44
C SER A 28 8.61 -14.75 5.17
N GLU A 29 8.53 -15.69 4.23
CA GLU A 29 9.08 -15.55 2.87
C GLU A 29 8.52 -14.33 2.11
N LEU A 30 7.35 -13.84 2.52
CA LEU A 30 6.71 -12.65 1.97
C LEU A 30 7.28 -11.34 2.54
N VAL A 31 8.30 -11.40 3.40
CA VAL A 31 8.98 -10.25 3.97
C VAL A 31 10.38 -10.13 3.37
N ILE A 32 10.86 -8.90 3.21
CA ILE A 32 12.23 -8.59 2.80
C ILE A 32 12.79 -7.47 3.65
N GLU A 33 14.06 -7.59 4.02
CA GLU A 33 14.82 -6.52 4.64
C GLU A 33 15.36 -5.59 3.54
N VAL A 34 14.94 -4.32 3.56
CA VAL A 34 15.34 -3.32 2.55
C VAL A 34 16.45 -2.39 3.03
N ALA A 35 16.66 -2.35 4.35
CA ALA A 35 17.74 -1.68 5.06
C ALA A 35 17.86 -2.34 6.44
N ASP A 36 18.98 -2.14 7.14
CA ASP A 36 19.23 -2.74 8.46
C ASP A 36 18.04 -2.51 9.43
N GLY A 37 17.39 -3.60 9.82
CA GLY A 37 16.22 -3.60 10.72
C GLY A 37 14.91 -3.10 10.09
N VAL A 38 14.85 -2.85 8.77
CA VAL A 38 13.65 -2.37 8.06
C VAL A 38 13.07 -3.47 7.18
N PHE A 39 11.95 -4.02 7.62
CA PHE A 39 11.26 -5.12 6.96
C PHE A 39 10.00 -4.65 6.24
N LEU A 40 9.83 -5.04 4.97
CA LEU A 40 8.65 -4.74 4.17
C LEU A 40 8.00 -6.01 3.61
N TYR A 41 6.67 -6.00 3.47
CA TYR A 41 5.93 -7.03 2.75
C TYR A 41 6.16 -6.92 1.23
N LYS A 42 6.46 -8.04 0.58
CA LYS A 42 6.60 -8.18 -0.89
C LYS A 42 5.26 -8.14 -1.62
N LEU A 43 4.16 -8.45 -0.92
CA LEU A 43 2.81 -8.56 -1.47
C LEU A 43 1.83 -7.69 -0.66
N GLY A 44 1.02 -6.91 -1.36
CA GLY A 44 -0.14 -6.21 -0.81
C GLY A 44 -1.41 -6.64 -1.51
N ILE A 45 -2.51 -6.81 -0.77
CA ILE A 45 -3.81 -7.22 -1.32
C ILE A 45 -4.82 -6.10 -1.04
N LEU A 46 -5.40 -5.57 -2.11
CA LEU A 46 -6.54 -4.66 -2.04
C LEU A 46 -7.83 -5.46 -2.17
N TYR A 47 -8.60 -5.56 -1.09
CA TYR A 47 -9.88 -6.26 -1.05
C TYR A 47 -10.99 -5.37 -0.50
N GLY A 48 -12.24 -5.68 -0.85
CA GLY A 48 -13.41 -4.89 -0.45
C GLY A 48 -14.57 -5.01 -1.44
N SER A 49 -15.73 -4.48 -1.10
CA SER A 49 -16.94 -4.50 -1.94
C SER A 49 -16.74 -3.79 -3.28
N ASN A 50 -17.63 -4.06 -4.24
CA ASN A 50 -17.63 -3.31 -5.51
C ASN A 50 -17.84 -1.81 -5.25
N ALA A 51 -17.20 -0.98 -6.08
CA ALA A 51 -17.19 0.48 -5.94
C ALA A 51 -16.60 1.04 -4.63
N SER A 52 -15.89 0.24 -3.83
CA SER A 52 -15.26 0.69 -2.58
C SER A 52 -14.01 1.57 -2.76
N GLY A 53 -13.65 1.96 -3.99
CA GLY A 53 -12.48 2.81 -4.27
C GLY A 53 -11.16 2.09 -4.52
N LYS A 54 -11.14 0.75 -4.63
CA LYS A 54 -9.90 -0.04 -4.88
C LYS A 54 -9.16 0.40 -6.14
N SER A 55 -9.87 0.53 -7.27
CA SER A 55 -9.25 0.98 -8.52
C SER A 55 -8.73 2.42 -8.41
N ASN A 56 -9.41 3.29 -7.65
CA ASN A 56 -8.97 4.67 -7.44
C ASN A 56 -7.67 4.75 -6.64
N MET A 57 -7.45 3.85 -5.67
CA MET A 57 -6.15 3.73 -4.99
C MET A 57 -5.03 3.36 -5.97
N LEU A 58 -5.25 2.37 -6.85
CA LEU A 58 -4.27 1.96 -7.85
C LEU A 58 -4.00 3.04 -8.90
N ILE A 59 -5.03 3.77 -9.33
CA ILE A 59 -4.89 4.92 -10.24
C ILE A 59 -4.02 5.99 -9.57
N ALA A 60 -4.27 6.31 -8.29
CA ALA A 60 -3.46 7.29 -7.57
C ALA A 60 -1.98 6.87 -7.47
N MET A 61 -1.71 5.59 -7.20
CA MET A 61 -0.34 5.07 -7.19
C MET A 61 0.31 5.24 -8.57
N ASN A 62 -0.41 4.90 -9.64
CA ASN A 62 0.09 5.04 -11.01
C ASN A 62 0.36 6.49 -11.41
N GLU A 63 -0.43 7.46 -10.94
CA GLU A 63 -0.19 8.89 -11.24
C GLU A 63 1.07 9.43 -10.55
N VAL A 64 1.45 8.92 -9.38
CA VAL A 64 2.63 9.40 -8.64
C VAL A 64 3.91 8.69 -9.05
N PHE A 65 3.87 7.38 -9.31
CA PHE A 65 5.06 6.57 -9.61
C PHE A 65 5.32 6.39 -11.11
N ARG A 66 4.72 7.25 -11.94
CA ARG A 66 4.94 7.32 -13.39
C ARG A 66 6.34 7.76 -13.76
#